data_AF-A0AAQ1SPI9-F1
#
_entry.id   AF-A0AAQ1SPI9-F1
#
_cell.length_a   1.000
_cell.length_b   1.000
_cell.length_c   1.000
_cell.angle_alpha   90.00
_cell.angle_beta   90.00
_cell.angle_gamma   90.00
#
_symmetry.space_group_name_H-M   'P 1'
#
loop_
_entity.id
_entity.type
_entity.pdbx_description
1 polymer ?
#
loop_
_entity_poly.entity_id
_entity_poly.type
_entity_poly.pdbx_seq_one_letter_code
_entity_poly.pdbx_strand_id
1 'polypeptide(L)'
;MSSHSNIEWTDATWNPTRGCTKISAGCKNCYAETLAERFRGVPDHPFEFGFDLRLVPEKLSDPIKWHTPKKIFVNSMSDLFDKDIRTNIYSKSFQS
;
A
#
# COMPACT_ATOMS: atom_id res chain seq x y z
N MET A 1 -5.21 -3.12 -11.93
CA MET A 1 -6.37 -2.31 -11.51
C MET A 1 -7.09 -3.05 -10.38
N SER A 2 -7.44 -2.40 -9.26
CA SER A 2 -8.47 -2.89 -8.34
C SER A 2 -9.61 -1.87 -8.40
N SER A 3 -10.39 -1.97 -9.47
CA SER A 3 -11.49 -1.04 -9.76
C SER A 3 -12.76 -1.36 -8.97
N HIS A 4 -12.77 -2.50 -8.27
CA HIS A 4 -13.78 -2.92 -7.30
C HIS A 4 -13.06 -3.40 -6.03
N SER A 5 -13.40 -2.77 -4.91
CA SER A 5 -12.96 -3.21 -3.59
C SER A 5 -13.86 -4.33 -3.08
N ASN A 6 -13.30 -5.30 -2.36
CA ASN A 6 -14.11 -6.28 -1.60
C ASN A 6 -14.57 -5.72 -0.24
N ILE A 7 -14.24 -4.46 0.05
CA ILE A 7 -14.66 -3.77 1.27
C ILE A 7 -15.99 -3.08 0.96
N GLU A 8 -17.07 -3.54 1.59
CA GLU A 8 -18.45 -3.22 1.20
C GLU A 8 -18.77 -1.71 1.17
N TRP A 9 -18.09 -0.91 1.99
CA TRP A 9 -18.36 0.52 2.09
C TRP A 9 -17.53 1.38 1.14
N THR A 10 -16.65 0.80 0.31
CA THR A 10 -15.71 1.54 -0.56
C THR A 10 -15.85 1.15 -2.03
N ASP A 11 -15.63 2.11 -2.92
CA ASP A 11 -15.62 1.85 -4.36
C ASP A 11 -14.28 1.23 -4.80
N ALA A 12 -13.18 1.64 -4.16
CA ALA A 12 -11.83 1.20 -4.49
C ALA A 12 -10.90 1.19 -3.26
N THR A 13 -9.84 0.42 -3.37
CA THR A 13 -8.74 0.41 -2.41
C THR A 13 -7.48 0.98 -3.05
N TRP A 14 -6.79 1.88 -2.34
CA TRP A 14 -5.53 2.48 -2.78
C TRP A 14 -4.40 2.14 -1.82
N ASN A 15 -3.42 1.37 -2.31
CA ASN A 15 -2.21 1.01 -1.56
C ASN A 15 -0.98 1.56 -2.32
N PRO A 16 -0.58 2.82 -2.07
CA PRO A 16 0.64 3.41 -2.66
C PRO A 16 1.93 2.85 -2.03
N THR A 17 1.83 2.18 -0.89
CA THR A 17 2.94 1.51 -0.20
C THR A 17 2.67 0.02 -0.05
N ARG A 18 3.70 -0.75 0.32
CA ARG A 18 3.60 -2.12 0.82
C ARG A 18 4.34 -2.19 2.14
N GLY A 19 3.86 -3.04 3.04
CA GLY A 19 4.46 -3.19 4.35
C GLY A 19 4.22 -2.01 5.28
N CYS A 20 4.55 -2.21 6.55
CA CYS A 20 4.64 -1.18 7.58
C CYS A 20 5.56 -1.63 8.71
N THR A 21 6.14 -0.68 9.42
CA THR A 21 6.91 -0.95 10.63
C THR A 21 5.97 -1.37 11.76
N LYS A 22 6.30 -2.48 12.43
CA LYS A 22 5.53 -2.95 13.59
C LYS A 22 5.83 -2.08 14.80
N ILE A 23 4.82 -1.38 15.30
CA ILE A 23 4.98 -0.40 16.41
C ILE A 23 4.31 -0.82 17.72
N SER A 24 3.46 -1.86 17.71
CA SER A 24 2.71 -2.27 18.91
C SER A 24 2.40 -3.77 18.93
N ALA A 25 1.92 -4.27 20.08
CA ALA A 25 1.45 -5.64 20.23
C ALA A 25 0.27 -5.99 19.28
N GLY A 26 -0.46 -4.98 18.79
CA GLY A 26 -1.51 -5.17 17.79
C GLY A 26 -1.00 -5.70 16.45
N CYS A 27 0.30 -5.52 16.15
CA CYS A 27 0.91 -6.03 14.92
C CYS A 27 1.18 -7.54 14.96
N LYS A 28 1.04 -8.20 16.11
CA LYS A 28 1.46 -9.61 16.31
C LYS A 28 0.75 -10.59 15.37
N ASN A 29 -0.51 -10.31 15.02
CA ASN A 29 -1.32 -11.15 14.13
C ASN A 29 -1.80 -10.36 12.91
N CYS A 30 -0.90 -9.61 12.28
CA CYS A 30 -1.22 -8.79 11.12
C CYS A 30 -1.64 -9.67 9.94
N TYR A 31 -2.91 -9.55 9.53
CA TYR A 31 -3.44 -10.28 8.37
C TYR A 31 -2.73 -9.86 7.08
N ALA A 32 -2.37 -8.58 6.94
CA ALA A 32 -1.75 -8.03 5.75
C ALA A 32 -0.35 -8.61 5.53
N GLU A 33 0.43 -8.74 6.61
CA GLU A 33 1.73 -9.41 6.58
C GLU A 33 1.56 -10.88 6.22
N THR A 34 0.69 -11.60 6.93
CA THR A 34 0.45 -13.03 6.68
C THR A 34 0.06 -13.30 5.22
N LEU A 35 -0.76 -12.43 4.63
CA LEU A 35 -1.16 -12.54 3.23
C LEU A 35 -0.01 -12.23 2.29
N ALA A 36 0.72 -11.13 2.54
CA ALA A 36 1.83 -10.71 1.69
C ALA A 36 2.93 -11.77 1.63
N GLU A 37 3.29 -12.36 2.78
CA GLU A 37 4.33 -13.38 2.89
C GLU A 37 4.00 -14.66 2.10
N ARG A 38 2.72 -14.99 1.87
CA ARG A 38 2.33 -16.15 1.03
C ARG A 38 2.80 -16.04 -0.41
N PHE A 39 3.03 -14.83 -0.89
CA PHE A 39 3.43 -14.56 -2.27
C PHE A 39 4.89 -14.15 -2.40
N ARG A 40 5.67 -14.22 -1.31
CA ARG A 40 7.10 -13.93 -1.37
C ARG A 40 7.80 -14.88 -2.35
N GLY A 41 8.59 -14.31 -3.24
CA GLY A 41 9.31 -15.02 -4.28
C GLY A 41 8.46 -15.46 -5.48
N VAL A 42 7.17 -15.09 -5.53
CA VAL A 42 6.33 -15.30 -6.73
C VAL A 42 6.63 -14.17 -7.73
N PRO A 43 7.24 -14.47 -8.90
CA PRO A 43 7.59 -13.46 -9.88
C PRO A 43 6.36 -12.68 -10.36
N ASP A 44 6.52 -11.39 -10.61
CA ASP A 44 5.49 -10.46 -11.11
C ASP A 44 4.29 -10.25 -10.17
N HIS A 45 4.32 -10.81 -8.95
CA HIS A 45 3.25 -10.59 -7.98
C HIS A 45 3.43 -9.24 -7.25
N PRO A 46 2.34 -8.50 -6.95
CA PRO A 46 2.41 -7.25 -6.17
C PRO A 46 3.03 -7.37 -4.76
N PHE A 47 3.21 -8.60 -4.28
CA PHE A 47 3.86 -8.97 -3.01
C PHE A 47 5.02 -9.96 -3.22
N GLU A 48 5.70 -9.92 -4.37
CA GLU A 48 6.92 -10.71 -4.64
C GLU A 48 7.97 -10.56 -3.52
N PHE A 49 8.06 -9.37 -2.91
CA PHE A 49 8.95 -9.06 -1.79
C PHE A 49 8.24 -9.16 -0.43
N GLY A 50 7.14 -9.90 -0.33
CA GLY A 50 6.36 -10.06 0.90
C GLY A 50 5.90 -8.73 1.50
N PHE A 51 6.01 -8.61 2.83
CA PHE A 51 5.60 -7.44 3.60
C PHE A 51 6.71 -6.37 3.78
N ASP A 52 7.76 -6.44 2.97
CA ASP A 52 8.88 -5.49 3.05
C ASP A 52 8.39 -4.06 2.75
N LEU A 53 8.82 -3.11 3.59
CA LEU A 53 8.40 -1.71 3.47
C LEU A 53 8.90 -1.11 2.16
N ARG A 54 7.99 -0.73 1.28
CA ARG A 54 8.33 -0.09 0.00
C ARG A 54 7.26 0.84 -0.51
N LEU A 55 7.70 1.86 -1.24
CA LEU A 55 6.83 2.69 -2.06
C LEU A 55 6.51 1.94 -3.36
N VAL A 56 5.31 2.15 -3.89
CA VAL A 56 4.87 1.66 -5.20
C VAL A 56 4.54 2.89 -6.07
N PRO A 57 5.55 3.51 -6.72
CA PRO A 57 5.42 4.83 -7.33
C PRO A 57 4.34 4.89 -8.43
N GLU A 58 4.20 3.82 -9.20
CA GLU A 58 3.17 3.67 -10.23
C GLU A 58 1.75 3.89 -9.69
N LYS A 59 1.51 3.50 -8.42
CA LYS A 59 0.20 3.62 -7.75
C LYS A 59 -0.08 5.02 -7.24
N LEU A 60 0.91 5.89 -7.09
CA LEU A 60 0.69 7.25 -6.58
C LEU A 60 -0.27 8.07 -7.48
N SER A 61 -0.22 7.78 -8.78
CA SER A 61 -1.05 8.45 -9.79
C SER A 61 -2.46 7.86 -9.94
N ASP A 62 -2.76 6.71 -9.32
CA ASP A 62 -4.06 6.03 -9.48
C ASP A 62 -5.25 6.94 -9.13
N PRO A 63 -5.24 7.69 -8.00
CA PRO A 63 -6.37 8.55 -7.65
C PRO A 63 -6.66 9.67 -8.64
N ILE A 64 -5.61 10.21 -9.27
CA ILE A 64 -5.71 11.31 -10.23
C ILE A 64 -6.31 10.81 -11.56
N LYS A 65 -6.07 9.54 -11.90
CA LYS A 65 -6.57 8.90 -13.12
C LYS A 65 -8.04 8.48 -13.03
N TRP A 66 -8.67 8.54 -11.86
CA TRP A 66 -10.07 8.16 -11.73
C TRP A 66 -11.00 9.25 -12.25
N HIS A 67 -11.69 8.94 -13.34
CA HIS A 67 -12.62 9.86 -14.01
C HIS A 67 -13.96 10.04 -13.29
N THR A 68 -14.29 9.18 -12.33
CA THR A 68 -15.52 9.28 -11.52
C THR A 68 -15.18 9.47 -10.05
N PRO A 69 -15.96 10.27 -9.30
CA PRO A 69 -15.84 10.34 -7.85
C PRO A 69 -15.96 8.95 -7.24
N LYS A 70 -15.03 8.60 -6.33
CA LYS A 70 -14.97 7.32 -5.64
C LYS A 70 -14.69 7.53 -4.17
N LYS A 71 -15.36 6.77 -3.32
CA LYS A 71 -15.00 6.59 -1.92
C LYS A 71 -13.89 5.56 -1.82
N ILE A 72 -12.73 5.99 -1.35
CA ILE A 72 -11.49 5.20 -1.41
C ILE A 72 -11.04 4.84 0.00
N PHE A 73 -10.72 3.58 0.21
CA PHE A 73 -10.00 3.17 1.41
C PHE A 73 -8.51 3.08 1.12
N VAL A 74 -7.75 3.82 1.92
CA VAL A 74 -6.30 3.98 1.72
C VAL A 74 -5.57 3.05 2.69
N ASN A 75 -4.52 2.37 2.19
CA ASN A 75 -3.63 1.51 2.97
C ASN A 75 -4.34 0.35 3.70
N SER A 76 -5.13 -0.45 2.99
CA SER A 76 -5.65 -1.68 3.56
C SER A 76 -4.55 -2.68 3.94
N MET A 77 -3.40 -2.64 3.24
CA MET A 77 -2.32 -3.61 3.34
C MET A 77 -0.96 -2.99 3.70
N SER A 78 -0.95 -1.75 4.19
CA SER A 78 0.28 -1.00 4.44
C SER A 78 0.05 0.15 5.42
N ASP A 79 1.08 0.99 5.63
CA ASP A 79 0.94 2.29 6.27
C ASP A 79 1.61 3.36 5.39
N LEU A 80 0.91 4.46 5.09
CA LEU A 80 1.44 5.57 4.31
C LEU A 80 2.28 6.52 5.18
N PHE A 81 2.02 6.55 6.48
CA PHE A 81 2.68 7.44 7.42
C PHE A 81 3.82 6.76 8.16
N ASP A 82 4.33 5.65 7.63
CA ASP A 82 5.57 5.08 8.11
C ASP A 82 6.70 6.12 8.02
N LYS A 83 7.54 6.19 9.07
CA LYS A 83 8.64 7.17 9.15
C LYS A 83 9.63 6.99 8.00
N ASP A 84 9.88 5.76 7.58
CA ASP A 84 10.87 5.46 6.55
C ASP A 84 10.32 5.77 5.15
N ILE A 85 9.01 5.65 4.96
CA ILE A 85 8.32 6.09 3.73
C ILE A 85 8.31 7.62 3.62
N ARG A 86 8.06 8.33 4.72
CA ARG A 86 8.07 9.80 4.75
C ARG A 86 9.39 10.34 4.23
N THR A 87 10.51 9.85 4.73
CA THR A 87 11.85 10.27 4.28
C THR A 87 12.04 10.10 2.77
N ASN A 88 11.54 9.01 2.19
CA ASN A 88 11.68 8.74 0.75
C ASN A 88 10.79 9.63 -0.12
N ILE A 89 9.52 9.85 0.28
CA ILE A 89 8.59 10.73 -0.45
C ILE A 89 9.09 12.17 -0.48
N TYR A 90 9.58 12.71 0.64
CA TYR A 90 10.06 14.10 0.70
C TYR A 90 11.34 14.32 -0.13
N SER A 91 12.20 13.30 -0.25
CA SER A 91 13.42 13.42 -1.07
C SER A 91 13.15 13.56 -2.58
N LYS A 92 12.04 13.02 -3.08
CA LYS A 92 11.67 13.09 -4.51
C LYS A 92 10.76 14.27 -4.85
N SER A 93 10.00 14.80 -3.90
CA SER A 93 9.02 15.87 -4.16
C SER A 93 9.59 17.29 -4.05
N PHE A 94 10.82 17.47 -3.57
CA PHE A 94 11.46 18.80 -3.36
C PHE A 94 12.82 18.96 -4.05
N GLN A 95 13.17 18.07 -4.99
CA GLN A 95 14.24 18.31 -5.96
C GLN A 95 13.61 18.63 -7.33
N SER A 96 13.05 19.83 -7.44
CA SER A 96 12.79 20.53 -8.71
C SER A 96 12.79 22.03 -8.45
#